data_AF-A0A0F9BMZ1-F1
#
_entry.id   AF-A0A0F9BMZ1-F1
#
_cell.length_a   1.000
_cell.length_b   1.000
_cell.length_c   1.000
_cell.angle_alpha   90.00
_cell.angle_beta   90.00
_cell.angle_gamma   90.00
#
_symmetry.space_group_name_H-M   'P 1'
#
loop_
_entity.id
_entity.type
_entity.pdbx_description
1 polymer ?
#
loop_
_entity_poly.entity_id
_entity_poly.type
_entity_poly.pdbx_seq_one_letter_code
_entity_poly.pdbx_strand_id
1 'polypeptide(L)'
;DLPFRKQVELFHSAEIIIGVHGAGLANIVFSENLKIIEIHPPKEIKTHYFMLSKALNVEYRYIIGEDQDKNDNFEVNLSKFSEILKQLGI
;
A
#
# COMPACT_ATOMS: atom_id res chain seq x y z
N ASP A 1 0.61 -20.83 -2.06
CA ASP A 1 -0.30 -19.68 -2.21
C ASP A 1 -1.55 -19.80 -1.35
N LEU A 2 -2.04 -18.67 -0.87
CA LEU A 2 -3.31 -18.60 -0.15
C LEU A 2 -4.47 -18.80 -1.14
N PRO A 3 -5.50 -19.60 -0.83
CA PRO A 3 -6.67 -19.73 -1.70
C PRO A 3 -7.28 -18.36 -2.04
N PHE A 4 -7.71 -18.15 -3.28
CA PHE A 4 -8.24 -16.85 -3.74
C PHE A 4 -9.31 -16.28 -2.79
N ARG A 5 -10.26 -17.13 -2.36
CA ARG A 5 -11.29 -16.75 -1.39
C ARG A 5 -10.71 -16.19 -0.10
N LYS A 6 -9.62 -16.77 0.41
CA LYS A 6 -8.96 -16.30 1.62
C LYS A 6 -8.25 -14.97 1.41
N GLN A 7 -7.72 -14.70 0.21
CA GLN A 7 -7.17 -13.39 -0.12
C GLN A 7 -8.27 -12.33 -0.10
N VAL A 8 -9.41 -12.60 -0.74
CA VAL A 8 -10.58 -11.72 -0.72
C VAL A 8 -11.05 -11.46 0.71
N GLU A 9 -11.22 -12.50 1.52
CA GLU A 9 -11.65 -12.37 2.93
C GLU A 9 -10.70 -11.48 3.77
N LEU A 10 -9.38 -11.60 3.57
CA LEU A 10 -8.40 -10.76 4.27
C LEU A 10 -8.47 -9.30 3.83
N PHE A 11 -8.55 -9.03 2.52
CA PHE A 11 -8.62 -7.66 2.02
C PHE A 11 -9.95 -6.98 2.35
N HIS A 12 -11.04 -7.74 2.34
CA HIS A 12 -12.38 -7.24 2.68
C HIS A 12 -12.50 -6.82 4.15
N SER A 13 -11.87 -7.58 5.06
CA SER A 13 -11.94 -7.33 6.51
C SER A 13 -10.85 -6.40 7.05
N ALA A 14 -9.90 -5.98 6.22
CA ALA A 14 -8.78 -5.15 6.65
C ALA A 14 -9.18 -3.68 6.80
N GLU A 15 -8.93 -3.12 7.98
CA GLU A 15 -9.05 -1.66 8.21
C GLU A 15 -7.90 -0.89 7.55
N ILE A 16 -6.70 -1.49 7.55
CA ILE A 16 -5.48 -0.89 7.02
C ILE A 16 -4.71 -1.92 6.19
N ILE A 17 -4.24 -1.51 5.01
CA ILE A 17 -3.35 -2.28 4.14
C ILE A 17 -2.08 -1.48 3.91
N ILE A 18 -0.93 -2.09 4.18
CA ILE A 18 0.39 -1.51 3.95
C ILE A 18 1.15 -2.47 3.04
N GLY A 19 1.69 -1.98 1.92
CA GLY A 19 2.40 -2.85 1.00
C GLY A 19 3.25 -2.10 -0.02
N VAL A 20 4.25 -2.80 -0.53
CA VAL A 20 5.07 -2.33 -1.66
C VAL A 20 4.23 -2.29 -2.93
N HIS A 21 4.45 -1.26 -3.75
CA HIS A 21 3.85 -1.14 -5.08
C HIS A 21 3.98 -2.46 -5.85
N GLY A 22 2.86 -3.01 -6.31
CA GLY A 22 2.88 -4.24 -7.08
C GLY A 22 1.52 -4.93 -7.11
N ALA A 23 1.40 -5.96 -7.95
CA ALA A 23 0.14 -6.62 -8.29
C ALA A 23 -0.70 -7.09 -7.08
N GLY A 24 -0.07 -7.38 -5.94
CA GLY A 24 -0.78 -7.74 -4.71
C GLY A 24 -1.74 -6.65 -4.21
N LEU A 25 -1.45 -5.38 -4.45
CA LEU A 25 -2.35 -4.27 -4.09
C LEU A 25 -3.59 -4.18 -5.00
N ALA A 26 -3.68 -4.94 -6.09
CA ALA A 26 -4.92 -4.99 -6.90
C ALA A 26 -6.11 -5.52 -6.09
N ASN A 27 -5.84 -6.34 -5.06
CA ASN A 27 -6.89 -6.91 -4.21
C ASN A 27 -7.61 -5.88 -3.33
N ILE A 28 -7.14 -4.62 -3.23
CA ILE A 28 -7.89 -3.57 -2.51
C ILE A 28 -9.26 -3.28 -3.11
N VAL A 29 -9.51 -3.73 -4.35
CA VAL A 29 -10.84 -3.69 -4.99
C VAL A 29 -11.91 -4.44 -4.18
N PHE A 30 -11.50 -5.36 -3.29
CA PHE A 30 -12.40 -6.13 -2.42
C PHE A 30 -12.62 -5.49 -1.05
N SER A 31 -11.93 -4.38 -0.73
CA SER A 31 -11.97 -3.74 0.58
C SER A 31 -13.15 -2.77 0.73
N GLU A 32 -13.66 -2.64 1.95
CA GLU A 32 -14.66 -1.64 2.34
C GLU A 32 -14.08 -0.73 3.44
N ASN A 33 -14.18 0.60 3.30
CA ASN A 33 -13.70 1.58 4.29
C ASN A 33 -12.21 1.41 4.68
N LEU A 34 -11.34 1.27 3.67
CA LEU A 34 -9.92 1.01 3.83
C LEU A 34 -9.08 2.29 4.07
N LYS A 35 -8.00 2.15 4.84
CA LYS A 35 -6.80 3.00 4.77
C LYS A 35 -5.66 2.25 4.10
N ILE A 36 -5.05 2.81 3.07
CA ILE A 36 -3.91 2.20 2.38
C ILE A 36 -2.65 3.07 2.52
N ILE A 37 -1.53 2.42 2.84
CA ILE A 37 -0.19 2.99 2.70
C ILE A 37 0.56 2.22 1.63
N GLU A 38 0.79 2.88 0.50
CA GLU A 38 1.58 2.32 -0.60
C GLU A 38 3.05 2.72 -0.51
N ILE A 39 3.95 1.74 -0.60
CA ILE A 39 5.40 1.94 -0.57
C ILE A 39 5.93 1.87 -2.01
N HIS A 40 6.31 3.00 -2.60
CA HIS A 40 6.86 3.06 -3.95
C HIS A 40 8.39 2.86 -3.95
N PRO A 41 8.95 2.08 -4.88
CA PRO A 41 10.37 2.14 -5.20
C PRO A 41 10.76 3.56 -5.67
N PRO A 42 11.93 4.09 -5.29
CA PRO A 42 12.29 5.48 -5.62
C PRO A 42 12.44 5.75 -7.12
N LYS A 43 12.83 4.74 -7.92
CA LYS A 43 13.03 4.90 -9.37
C LYS A 43 11.77 4.64 -10.18
N GLU A 44 10.69 4.13 -9.56
CA GLU A 44 9.48 3.74 -10.28
C GLU A 44 8.22 4.05 -9.47
N ILE A 45 7.67 5.24 -9.72
CA ILE A 45 6.41 5.69 -9.11
C ILE A 45 5.29 5.53 -10.14
N LYS A 46 4.26 4.78 -9.76
CA LYS A 46 3.13 4.43 -10.63
C LYS A 46 1.82 4.77 -9.95
N THR A 47 0.94 5.48 -10.63
CA THR A 47 -0.28 6.05 -10.01
C THR A 47 -1.48 5.09 -9.95
N HIS A 48 -1.33 3.83 -10.34
CA HIS A 48 -2.44 2.86 -10.44
C HIS A 48 -3.27 2.76 -9.16
N TYR A 49 -2.61 2.56 -8.01
CA TYR A 49 -3.31 2.33 -6.74
C TYR A 49 -3.79 3.63 -6.09
N PHE A 50 -3.14 4.77 -6.37
CA PHE A 50 -3.71 6.08 -6.08
C PHE A 50 -5.06 6.26 -6.82
N MET A 51 -5.09 5.99 -8.13
CA MET A 51 -6.30 6.13 -8.94
C MET A 51 -7.39 5.15 -8.51
N LEU A 52 -7.02 3.89 -8.22
CA LEU A 52 -7.95 2.89 -7.70
C LEU A 52 -8.51 3.32 -6.34
N SER A 53 -7.68 3.83 -5.44
CA SER A 53 -8.12 4.33 -4.13
C SER A 53 -9.09 5.50 -4.27
N LYS A 54 -8.87 6.40 -5.24
CA LYS A 54 -9.81 7.47 -5.57
C LYS A 54 -11.14 6.93 -6.10
N ALA A 55 -11.10 5.92 -6.97
CA ALA A 55 -12.31 5.30 -7.49
C ALA A 55 -13.14 4.59 -6.40
N LEU A 56 -12.47 3.99 -5.42
CA LEU A 56 -13.10 3.31 -4.28
C LEU A 56 -13.47 4.27 -3.13
N ASN A 57 -13.11 5.56 -3.23
CA ASN A 57 -13.29 6.56 -2.17
C ASN A 57 -12.68 6.14 -0.81
N VAL A 58 -11.48 5.55 -0.85
CA VAL A 58 -10.75 5.10 0.35
C VAL A 58 -9.57 6.02 0.67
N GLU A 59 -9.11 6.00 1.93
CA GLU A 59 -8.02 6.87 2.36
C GLU A 59 -6.67 6.33 1.87
N TYR A 60 -5.97 7.11 1.05
CA TYR A 60 -4.67 6.75 0.49
C TYR A 60 -3.54 7.60 1.07
N ARG A 61 -2.46 6.94 1.46
CA ARG A 61 -1.16 7.52 1.78
C ARG A 61 -0.08 6.74 1.03
N TYR A 62 1.09 7.36 0.88
CA TYR A 62 2.22 6.71 0.27
C TYR A 62 3.52 7.12 0.94
N ILE A 63 4.54 6.29 0.76
CA ILE A 63 5.93 6.58 1.07
C ILE A 63 6.77 6.20 -0.14
N ILE A 64 7.79 6.99 -0.44
CA ILE A 64 8.78 6.68 -1.48
C ILE A 64 10.00 6.13 -0.75
N GLY A 65 10.46 4.96 -1.19
CA GLY A 65 11.68 4.33 -0.68
C GLY A 65 12.93 5.16 -0.99
N GLU A 66 14.05 4.75 -0.41
CA GLU A 66 15.35 5.41 -0.51
C GLU A 66 16.41 4.37 -0.93
N ASP A 67 17.57 4.80 -1.42
CA ASP A 67 18.75 3.94 -1.65
C ASP A 67 18.53 2.67 -2.49
N GLN A 68 17.81 2.78 -3.61
CA GLN A 68 17.55 1.61 -4.47
C GLN A 68 18.81 1.09 -5.17
N ASP A 69 19.16 -0.17 -4.89
CA ASP A 69 20.31 -0.86 -5.47
C ASP A 69 20.04 -1.37 -6.90
N LYS A 70 20.95 -2.21 -7.42
CA LYS A 70 20.84 -2.80 -8.77
C LYS A 70 19.90 -4.01 -8.85
N ASN A 71 19.46 -4.53 -7.72
CA ASN A 71 18.53 -5.65 -7.59
C ASN A 71 17.13 -5.17 -7.17
N ASP A 72 16.88 -3.86 -7.27
CA ASP A 72 15.64 -3.20 -6.86
C ASP A 72 15.32 -3.31 -5.36
N ASN A 73 16.30 -3.65 -4.52
CA ASN A 73 16.16 -3.48 -3.08
C ASN A 73 16.20 -1.99 -2.77
N PHE A 74 15.32 -1.53 -1.88
CA PHE A 74 15.29 -0.15 -1.42
C PHE A 74 14.97 -0.11 0.07
N GLU A 75 15.30 1.00 0.71
CA GLU A 75 15.06 1.22 2.13
C GLU A 75 13.81 2.07 2.36
N VAL A 76 13.19 1.93 3.53
CA VAL A 76 12.04 2.74 3.94
C VAL A 76 12.42 3.54 5.17
N ASN A 77 12.28 4.86 5.08
CA ASN A 77 12.56 5.75 6.21
C ASN A 77 11.53 5.53 7.33
N LEU A 78 11.96 4.92 8.44
CA LEU A 78 11.08 4.57 9.56
C LEU A 78 10.49 5.77 10.28
N SER A 79 11.18 6.92 10.30
CA SER A 79 10.66 8.14 10.90
C SER A 79 9.47 8.68 10.10
N LYS A 80 9.59 8.75 8.76
CA LYS A 80 8.48 9.12 7.87
C LYS A 80 7.33 8.11 7.96
N PHE A 81 7.65 6.82 7.96
CA PHE A 81 6.65 5.77 8.09
C PHE A 81 5.86 5.90 9.41
N SER A 82 6.54 6.11 10.53
CA SER A 82 5.92 6.32 11.84
C SER A 82 5.06 7.59 11.90
N GLU A 83 5.46 8.65 11.19
CA GLU A 83 4.65 9.87 11.09
C GLU A 83 3.34 9.62 10.34
N ILE A 84 3.39 8.88 9.22
CA ILE A 84 2.20 8.51 8.46
C ILE A 84 1.25 7.67 9.30
N LEU A 85 1.75 6.69 10.08
CA LEU A 85 0.93 5.89 10.98
C LEU A 85 0.18 6.76 12.01
N LYS A 86 0.90 7.70 12.64
CA LYS A 86 0.30 8.66 13.59
C LYS A 86 -0.78 9.52 12.94
N GLN A 87 -0.57 9.98 11.71
CA GLN A 87 -1.57 10.76 10.96
C GLN A 87 -2.84 9.95 10.65
N LEU A 88 -2.73 8.62 10.56
CA LEU A 88 -3.86 7.71 10.37
C LEU A 88 -4.53 7.28 11.69
N GLY A 89 -4.02 7.72 12.84
CA GLY A 89 -4.51 7.35 14.17
C GLY A 89 -4.09 5.95 14.61
N ILE A 90 -2.97 5.44 14.08
CA ILE A 90 -2.35 4.15 14.43
C ILE A 90 -1.18 4.39 15.39
#